data_AF-A0AAW6YW95-F1
#
_entry.id   AF-A0AAW6YW95-F1
#
_cell.length_a   1.000
_cell.length_b   1.000
_cell.length_c   1.000
_cell.angle_alpha   90.00
_cell.angle_beta   90.00
_cell.angle_gamma   90.00
#
_symmetry.space_group_name_H-M   'P 1'
#
loop_
_entity.id
_entity.type
_entity.pdbx_description
1 polymer ?
#
loop_
_entity_poly.entity_id
_entity_poly.type
_entity_poly.pdbx_seq_one_letter_code
_entity_poly.pdbx_strand_id
1 'polypeptide(L)'
;MIFVQQFEEVHSILEKAKKITVLTGAGASTESGIPDFRSANGLYADANVEMYLSRGYYNRSPKEFWKHYKEIFQINTFHQYKPNRGHRFLAELEEQGKDITILTQNIDGLHQLGGSKHVIDLHGTLQTAHCPKCKAGYDLQYMIDHEVPRCEKCNFILNPDVVLYGDTLPQYQNAVKRLYETDVLIVMGTSLKVQPVASFPQIAKREVGATTILVNEELTGQEYNFDYVFQNKIGEFVEGLSSRK
;
A
#
# COMPACT_ATOMS: atom_id res chain seq x y z
N MET A 1 -26.48 -16.34 -9.39
CA MET A 1 -25.85 -17.66 -9.58
C MET A 1 -24.38 -17.57 -9.95
N ILE A 2 -23.95 -16.78 -10.95
CA ILE A 2 -22.52 -16.68 -11.34
C ILE A 2 -21.63 -16.04 -10.25
N PHE A 3 -22.02 -14.90 -9.67
CA PHE A 3 -21.26 -14.24 -8.59
C PHE A 3 -21.09 -15.13 -7.35
N VAL A 4 -22.11 -15.94 -7.03
CA VAL A 4 -22.13 -16.86 -5.89
C VAL A 4 -21.05 -17.92 -6.01
N GLN A 5 -20.83 -18.44 -7.23
CA GLN A 5 -19.85 -19.48 -7.51
C GLN A 5 -18.40 -18.97 -7.40
N GLN A 6 -18.12 -17.74 -7.85
CA GLN A 6 -16.77 -17.17 -7.76
C GLN A 6 -16.29 -16.99 -6.31
N PHE A 7 -17.17 -16.56 -5.40
CA PHE A 7 -16.82 -16.46 -3.98
C PHE A 7 -16.51 -17.81 -3.35
N GLU A 8 -17.23 -18.88 -3.71
CA GLU A 8 -16.97 -20.23 -3.22
C GLU A 8 -15.65 -20.80 -3.73
N GLU A 9 -15.36 -20.60 -5.03
CA GLU A 9 -14.11 -21.01 -5.64
C GLU A 9 -12.92 -20.29 -4.97
N VAL A 10 -13.01 -18.97 -4.80
CA VAL A 10 -11.96 -18.18 -4.14
C VAL A 10 -11.80 -18.57 -2.68
N HIS A 11 -12.88 -18.80 -1.93
CA HIS A 11 -12.79 -19.31 -0.56
C HIS A 11 -12.02 -20.64 -0.53
N SER A 12 -12.37 -21.59 -1.40
CA SER A 12 -11.67 -22.88 -1.50
C SER A 12 -10.18 -22.73 -1.87
N ILE A 13 -9.85 -21.77 -2.75
CA ILE A 13 -8.46 -21.46 -3.13
C ILE A 13 -7.69 -20.94 -1.92
N LEU A 14 -8.25 -19.97 -1.18
CA LEU A 14 -7.60 -19.39 0.00
C LEU A 14 -7.43 -20.41 1.13
N GLU A 15 -8.40 -21.31 1.32
CA GLU A 15 -8.29 -22.41 2.28
C GLU A 15 -7.16 -23.39 1.94
N LYS A 16 -6.89 -23.64 0.65
CA LYS A 16 -5.82 -24.56 0.20
C LYS A 16 -4.45 -23.89 0.08
N ALA A 17 -4.41 -22.59 -0.19
CA ALA A 17 -3.19 -21.82 -0.33
C ALA A 17 -2.36 -21.86 0.96
N LYS A 18 -1.04 -22.00 0.83
CA LYS A 18 -0.11 -21.94 1.97
C LYS A 18 0.57 -20.59 2.02
N LYS A 19 1.05 -20.12 0.86
CA LYS A 19 1.77 -18.86 0.69
C LYS A 19 0.93 -17.87 -0.12
N ILE A 20 0.39 -16.86 0.56
CA ILE A 20 -0.45 -15.83 -0.03
C ILE A 20 0.33 -14.50 -0.05
N THR A 21 0.48 -13.90 -1.22
CA THR A 21 1.00 -12.54 -1.34
C THR A 21 -0.19 -11.60 -1.55
N VAL A 22 -0.22 -10.48 -0.83
CA VAL A 22 -1.27 -9.48 -0.99
C VAL A 22 -0.66 -8.16 -1.39
N LEU A 23 -0.97 -7.68 -2.60
CA LEU A 23 -0.58 -6.35 -3.05
C LEU A 23 -1.70 -5.36 -2.73
N THR A 24 -1.39 -4.31 -1.98
CA THR A 24 -2.36 -3.24 -1.67
C THR A 24 -1.93 -1.88 -2.17
N GLY A 25 -2.90 -1.02 -2.45
CA GLY A 25 -2.72 0.41 -2.70
C GLY A 25 -3.73 1.25 -1.95
N ALA A 26 -3.86 2.53 -2.32
CA ALA A 26 -4.61 3.50 -1.53
C ALA A 26 -6.09 3.13 -1.35
N GLY A 27 -6.70 2.42 -2.31
CA GLY A 27 -8.05 1.89 -2.22
C GLY A 27 -8.25 0.90 -1.07
N ALA A 28 -7.18 0.30 -0.53
CA ALA A 28 -7.27 -0.52 0.69
C ALA A 28 -7.64 0.29 1.93
N SER A 29 -7.37 1.59 1.92
CA SER A 29 -7.54 2.50 3.06
C SER A 29 -8.69 3.49 2.90
N THR A 30 -9.43 3.45 1.78
CA THR A 30 -10.57 4.36 1.54
C THR A 30 -11.72 4.14 2.52
N GLU A 31 -12.02 2.88 2.85
CA GLU A 31 -13.01 2.52 3.88
C GLU A 31 -12.54 2.88 5.30
N SER A 32 -11.27 3.28 5.48
CA SER A 32 -10.74 3.85 6.72
C SER A 32 -10.86 5.37 6.77
N GLY A 33 -11.37 6.01 5.71
CA GLY A 33 -11.49 7.47 5.58
C GLY A 33 -10.25 8.17 5.01
N ILE A 34 -9.23 7.42 4.59
CA ILE A 34 -8.06 7.99 3.90
C ILE A 34 -8.42 8.14 2.41
N PRO A 35 -8.42 9.36 1.84
CA PRO A 35 -8.72 9.52 0.43
C PRO A 35 -7.68 8.78 -0.42
N ASP A 36 -8.11 8.19 -1.52
CA ASP A 36 -7.15 7.65 -2.48
C ASP A 36 -6.44 8.78 -3.24
N PHE A 37 -5.47 8.41 -4.07
CA PHE A 37 -4.76 9.40 -4.85
C PHE A 37 -5.51 9.79 -6.12
N ARG A 38 -6.20 8.86 -6.81
CA ARG A 38 -6.51 9.02 -8.24
C ARG A 38 -8.00 8.95 -8.59
N SER A 39 -8.90 8.71 -7.65
CA SER A 39 -10.34 8.85 -7.93
C SER A 39 -10.70 10.31 -8.19
N ALA A 40 -11.93 10.57 -8.63
CA ALA A 40 -12.44 11.92 -8.85
C ALA A 40 -12.35 12.83 -7.60
N ASN A 41 -12.32 12.24 -6.39
CA ASN A 41 -12.17 12.94 -5.12
C ASN A 41 -10.80 12.72 -4.47
N GLY A 42 -9.84 12.17 -5.21
CA GLY A 42 -8.52 11.79 -4.71
C GLY A 42 -7.53 12.95 -4.63
N LEU A 43 -6.43 12.72 -3.90
CA LEU A 43 -5.39 13.74 -3.65
C LEU A 43 -4.72 14.29 -4.92
N TYR A 44 -4.75 13.59 -6.07
CA TYR A 44 -4.12 13.99 -7.34
C TYR A 44 -5.09 14.71 -8.29
N ALA A 45 -6.22 15.24 -7.79
CA ALA A 45 -6.98 16.21 -8.57
C ALA A 45 -6.11 17.43 -8.97
N ASP A 46 -5.07 17.73 -8.18
CA ASP A 46 -4.01 18.68 -8.55
C ASP A 46 -2.87 17.98 -9.34
N ALA A 47 -2.67 18.43 -10.58
CA ALA A 47 -1.65 17.92 -11.49
C ALA A 47 -0.20 18.14 -11.00
N ASN A 48 0.01 19.00 -9.98
CA ASN A 48 1.35 19.30 -9.47
C ASN A 48 1.80 18.36 -8.34
N VAL A 49 0.94 17.48 -7.83
CA VAL A 49 1.28 16.61 -6.69
C VAL A 49 2.49 15.72 -6.99
N GLU A 50 2.59 15.14 -8.19
CA GLU A 50 3.77 14.34 -8.58
C GLU A 50 5.06 15.17 -8.59
N MET A 51 4.98 16.45 -8.98
CA MET A 51 6.12 17.36 -8.92
C MET A 51 6.53 17.61 -7.45
N TYR A 52 5.58 18.00 -6.60
CA TYR A 52 5.84 18.32 -5.20
C TYR A 52 6.38 17.12 -4.42
N LEU A 53 5.90 15.91 -4.73
CA LEU A 53 6.33 14.66 -4.11
C LEU A 53 7.52 13.99 -4.85
N SER A 54 8.32 14.75 -5.60
CA SER A 54 9.50 14.22 -6.30
C SER A 54 10.81 14.46 -5.56
N ARG A 55 11.75 13.52 -5.71
CA ARG A 55 13.13 13.65 -5.20
C ARG A 55 13.81 14.90 -5.74
N GLY A 56 13.56 15.24 -7.00
CA GLY A 56 14.09 16.44 -7.63
C GLY A 56 13.60 17.73 -6.96
N TYR A 57 12.31 17.80 -6.60
CA TYR A 57 11.75 18.96 -5.90
C TYR A 57 12.29 19.07 -4.48
N TYR A 58 12.34 17.96 -3.72
CA TYR A 58 12.98 17.92 -2.39
C TYR A 58 14.42 18.44 -2.42
N ASN A 59 15.23 18.02 -3.40
CA ASN A 59 16.63 18.43 -3.49
C ASN A 59 16.79 19.92 -3.82
N ARG A 60 15.92 20.49 -4.66
CA ARG A 60 15.99 21.91 -5.06
C ARG A 60 15.39 22.85 -4.02
N SER A 61 14.28 22.46 -3.41
CA SER A 61 13.44 23.31 -2.56
C SER A 61 12.95 22.55 -1.32
N PRO A 62 13.85 22.07 -0.44
CA PRO A 62 13.47 21.19 0.68
C PRO A 62 12.54 21.83 1.71
N LYS A 63 12.57 23.17 1.86
CA LYS A 63 11.63 23.88 2.76
C LYS A 63 10.20 23.85 2.22
N GLU A 64 10.01 24.24 0.96
CA GLU A 64 8.71 24.21 0.29
C GLU A 64 8.19 22.77 0.14
N PHE A 65 9.09 21.81 -0.10
CA PHE A 65 8.75 20.40 -0.11
C PHE A 65 8.04 19.99 1.19
N TRP A 66 8.60 20.33 2.36
CA TRP A 66 8.01 19.94 3.64
C TRP A 66 6.64 20.56 3.87
N LYS A 67 6.42 21.80 3.40
CA LYS A 67 5.10 22.42 3.42
C LYS A 67 4.09 21.60 2.61
N HIS A 68 4.38 21.36 1.33
CA HIS A 68 3.48 20.58 0.46
C HIS A 68 3.30 19.14 0.94
N TYR A 69 4.36 18.48 1.40
CA TYR A 69 4.32 17.12 1.92
C TYR A 69 3.36 17.00 3.10
N LYS A 70 3.43 17.95 4.06
CA LYS A 70 2.52 17.98 5.21
C LYS A 70 1.08 18.25 4.82
N GLU A 71 0.85 19.15 3.87
CA GLU A 71 -0.48 19.48 3.35
C GLU A 71 -1.10 18.30 2.60
N ILE A 72 -0.36 17.71 1.66
CA ILE A 72 -0.84 16.61 0.80
C ILE A 72 -1.17 15.38 1.65
N PHE A 73 -0.27 14.97 2.55
CA PHE A 73 -0.48 13.79 3.39
C PHE A 73 -1.27 14.07 4.68
N GLN A 74 -1.63 15.33 4.93
CA GLN A 74 -2.36 15.77 6.13
C GLN A 74 -1.77 15.18 7.42
N ILE A 75 -0.44 15.20 7.56
CA ILE A 75 0.26 14.39 8.57
C ILE A 75 -0.19 14.70 10.02
N ASN A 76 -0.71 15.91 10.25
CA ASN A 76 -1.21 16.35 11.55
C ASN A 76 -2.44 15.58 12.03
N THR A 77 -3.29 15.10 11.12
CA THR A 77 -4.53 14.38 11.45
C THR A 77 -4.41 12.88 11.25
N PHE A 78 -3.27 12.40 10.75
CA PHE A 78 -3.10 11.02 10.30
C PHE A 78 -3.35 9.96 11.38
N HIS A 79 -3.03 10.27 12.64
CA HIS A 79 -3.20 9.38 13.79
C HIS A 79 -4.67 8.99 14.09
N GLN A 80 -5.64 9.71 13.49
CA GLN A 80 -7.07 9.45 13.69
C GLN A 80 -7.58 8.23 12.91
N TYR A 81 -6.91 7.85 11.81
CA TYR A 81 -7.36 6.75 10.95
C TYR A 81 -7.15 5.40 11.64
N LYS A 82 -8.07 4.47 11.40
CA LYS A 82 -8.06 3.13 11.99
C LYS A 82 -8.19 2.05 10.91
N PRO A 83 -7.63 0.85 11.12
CA PRO A 83 -7.76 -0.25 10.18
C PRO A 83 -9.24 -0.60 9.95
N ASN A 84 -9.63 -0.77 8.69
CA ASN A 84 -10.96 -1.24 8.30
C ASN A 84 -11.03 -2.79 8.27
N ARG A 85 -12.16 -3.33 7.77
CA ARG A 85 -12.40 -4.77 7.66
C ARG A 85 -11.37 -5.51 6.80
N GLY A 86 -10.92 -4.90 5.70
CA GLY A 86 -9.91 -5.48 4.81
C GLY A 86 -8.57 -5.72 5.52
N HIS A 87 -8.08 -4.73 6.26
CA HIS A 87 -6.84 -4.85 7.02
C HIS A 87 -6.90 -5.98 8.06
N ARG A 88 -8.01 -6.05 8.80
CA ARG A 88 -8.22 -7.06 9.86
C ARG A 88 -8.37 -8.46 9.27
N PHE A 89 -9.05 -8.58 8.14
CA PHE A 89 -9.19 -9.86 7.43
C PHE A 89 -7.83 -10.49 7.08
N LEU A 90 -6.86 -9.69 6.63
CA LEU A 90 -5.52 -10.19 6.33
C LEU A 90 -4.80 -10.68 7.58
N ALA A 91 -4.91 -9.95 8.69
CA ALA A 91 -4.38 -10.37 9.98
C ALA A 91 -5.06 -11.65 10.50
N GLU A 92 -6.37 -11.78 10.35
CA GLU A 92 -7.14 -12.98 10.73
C GLU A 92 -6.71 -14.22 9.94
N LEU A 93 -6.39 -14.07 8.64
CA LEU A 93 -5.86 -15.18 7.85
C LEU A 93 -4.44 -15.58 8.30
N GLU A 94 -3.59 -14.62 8.68
CA GLU A 94 -2.29 -14.93 9.30
C GLU A 94 -2.47 -15.71 10.62
N GLU A 95 -3.43 -15.30 11.46
CA GLU A 95 -3.76 -15.99 12.72
C GLU A 95 -4.26 -17.42 12.51
N GLN A 96 -4.90 -17.70 11.36
CA GLN A 96 -5.30 -19.05 10.94
C GLN A 96 -4.13 -19.90 10.42
N GLY A 97 -2.89 -19.40 10.49
CA GLY A 97 -1.67 -20.13 10.14
C GLY A 97 -1.30 -20.06 8.66
N LYS A 98 -1.87 -19.11 7.90
CA LYS A 98 -1.44 -18.83 6.52
C LYS A 98 -0.13 -18.04 6.51
N ASP A 99 0.79 -18.39 5.62
CA ASP A 99 1.94 -17.56 5.32
C ASP A 99 1.47 -16.44 4.40
N ILE A 100 1.13 -15.29 5.00
CA ILE A 100 0.75 -14.09 4.27
C ILE A 100 1.93 -13.13 4.27
N THR A 101 2.14 -12.47 3.14
CA THR A 101 3.00 -11.29 3.10
C THR A 101 2.30 -10.19 2.32
N ILE A 102 2.14 -9.05 2.97
CA ILE A 102 1.50 -7.88 2.39
C ILE A 102 2.59 -7.01 1.75
N LEU A 103 2.49 -6.81 0.44
CA LEU A 103 3.26 -5.83 -0.31
C LEU A 103 2.40 -4.57 -0.42
N THR A 104 2.65 -3.54 0.38
CA THR A 104 1.81 -2.35 0.37
C THR A 104 2.49 -1.17 -0.31
N GLN A 105 1.77 -0.50 -1.19
CA GLN A 105 2.14 0.82 -1.74
C GLN A 105 1.77 1.96 -0.79
N ASN A 106 0.99 1.66 0.26
CA ASN A 106 0.57 2.66 1.23
C ASN A 106 1.70 2.95 2.20
N ILE A 107 1.66 4.15 2.75
CA ILE A 107 2.62 4.67 3.72
C ILE A 107 1.96 4.94 5.08
N ASP A 108 0.73 4.40 5.25
CA ASP A 108 -0.18 4.70 6.34
C ASP A 108 0.04 3.86 7.61
N GLY A 109 0.63 2.67 7.48
CA GLY A 109 0.84 1.76 8.61
C GLY A 109 -0.44 1.05 9.09
N LEU A 110 -1.56 1.13 8.35
CA LEU A 110 -2.84 0.55 8.77
C LEU A 110 -2.83 -0.99 8.75
N HIS A 111 -1.99 -1.63 7.92
CA HIS A 111 -1.83 -3.09 7.94
C HIS A 111 -1.22 -3.57 9.26
N GLN A 112 -0.15 -2.91 9.69
CA GLN A 112 0.53 -3.16 10.96
C GLN A 112 -0.40 -2.87 12.14
N LEU A 113 -1.09 -1.73 12.13
CA LEU A 113 -2.11 -1.39 13.15
C LEU A 113 -3.29 -2.37 13.14
N GLY A 114 -3.59 -2.98 11.99
CA GLY A 114 -4.63 -4.00 11.82
C GLY A 114 -4.23 -5.38 12.34
N GLY A 115 -2.97 -5.57 12.74
CA GLY A 115 -2.45 -6.81 13.31
C GLY A 115 -1.61 -7.66 12.36
N SER A 116 -1.40 -7.22 11.11
CA SER A 116 -0.58 -7.96 10.14
C SER A 116 0.89 -7.94 10.57
N LYS A 117 1.55 -9.11 10.53
CA LYS A 117 2.92 -9.29 11.04
C LYS A 117 3.96 -9.20 9.92
N HIS A 118 3.59 -9.58 8.70
CA HIS A 118 4.51 -9.64 7.56
C HIS A 118 4.14 -8.60 6.50
N VAL A 119 4.53 -7.35 6.74
CA VAL A 119 4.28 -6.22 5.84
C VAL A 119 5.58 -5.71 5.24
N ILE A 120 5.60 -5.54 3.92
CA ILE A 120 6.65 -4.91 3.15
C ILE A 120 6.11 -3.58 2.61
N ASP A 121 6.53 -2.49 3.24
CA ASP A 121 6.19 -1.13 2.82
C ASP A 121 7.03 -0.73 1.59
N LEU A 122 6.46 -0.91 0.39
CA LEU A 122 7.16 -0.66 -0.88
C LEU A 122 7.53 0.81 -1.05
N HIS A 123 6.70 1.71 -0.55
CA HIS A 123 6.87 3.15 -0.63
C HIS A 123 7.32 3.79 0.69
N GLY A 124 7.80 2.98 1.65
CA GLY A 124 8.26 3.47 2.93
C GLY A 124 7.12 3.88 3.86
N THR A 125 7.32 4.87 4.72
CA THR A 125 6.39 5.18 5.82
C THR A 125 6.27 6.67 6.10
N LEU A 126 5.07 7.12 6.49
CA LEU A 126 4.83 8.44 7.06
C LEU A 126 5.32 8.57 8.50
N GLN A 127 5.66 7.47 9.17
CA GLN A 127 5.91 7.46 10.61
C GLN A 127 7.27 8.03 11.01
N THR A 128 8.22 8.12 10.07
CA THR A 128 9.59 8.54 10.36
C THR A 128 10.21 9.40 9.27
N ALA A 129 11.24 10.15 9.65
CA ALA A 129 12.19 10.77 8.75
C ALA A 129 13.60 10.61 9.29
N HIS A 130 14.61 10.71 8.43
CA HIS A 130 16.00 10.62 8.83
C HIS A 130 16.84 11.81 8.37
N CYS A 131 17.88 12.11 9.13
CA CYS A 131 18.89 13.07 8.70
C CYS A 131 19.66 12.49 7.50
N PRO A 132 19.69 13.17 6.32
CA PRO A 132 20.39 12.64 5.17
C PRO A 132 21.91 12.49 5.40
N LYS A 133 22.49 13.30 6.32
CA LYS A 133 23.92 13.32 6.67
C LYS A 133 24.31 12.27 7.71
N CYS A 134 23.72 12.31 8.91
CA CYS A 134 24.14 11.45 10.03
C CYS A 134 23.23 10.26 10.29
N LYS A 135 22.16 10.10 9.50
CA LYS A 135 21.18 9.01 9.59
C LYS A 135 20.41 8.91 10.92
N ALA A 136 20.49 9.91 11.80
CA ALA A 136 19.62 10.02 12.96
C ALA A 136 18.15 10.03 12.51
N GLY A 137 17.34 9.14 13.09
CA GLY A 137 15.90 9.03 12.84
C GLY A 137 15.07 9.91 13.77
N TYR A 138 13.92 10.34 13.28
CA TYR A 138 12.95 11.19 13.95
C TYR A 138 11.56 10.63 13.68
N ASP A 139 10.69 10.67 14.67
CA ASP A 139 9.33 10.15 14.58
C ASP A 139 8.36 11.19 13.97
N LEU A 140 7.13 10.73 13.74
CA LEU A 140 6.04 11.55 13.21
C LEU A 140 5.73 12.75 14.09
N GLN A 141 5.80 12.62 15.41
CA GLN A 141 5.51 13.74 16.30
C GLN A 141 6.54 14.86 16.12
N TYR A 142 7.83 14.52 16.03
CA TYR A 142 8.88 15.48 15.73
C TYR A 142 8.62 16.19 14.39
N MET A 143 8.22 15.44 13.36
CA MET A 143 7.89 16.01 12.06
C MET A 143 6.70 16.97 12.13
N ILE A 144 5.65 16.65 12.90
CA ILE A 144 4.47 17.49 13.10
C ILE A 144 4.85 18.81 13.78
N ASP A 145 5.61 18.73 14.88
CA ASP A 145 5.94 19.87 15.74
C ASP A 145 6.86 20.93 15.08
N HIS A 146 7.51 20.57 13.97
CA HIS A 146 8.45 21.46 13.26
C HIS A 146 7.97 21.78 11.86
N GLU A 147 7.71 23.05 11.54
CA GLU A 147 7.29 23.49 10.19
C GLU A 147 8.20 22.92 9.08
N VAL A 148 9.53 23.05 9.27
CA VAL A 148 10.54 22.38 8.45
C VAL A 148 11.43 21.53 9.38
N PRO A 149 11.22 20.21 9.44
CA PRO A 149 11.98 19.31 10.32
C PRO A 149 13.47 19.33 10.00
N ARG A 150 14.30 19.50 11.03
CA ARG A 150 15.77 19.54 10.91
C ARG A 150 16.42 18.58 11.89
N CYS A 151 17.58 18.09 11.53
CA CYS A 151 18.37 17.25 12.42
C CYS A 151 18.95 18.07 13.58
N GLU A 152 18.70 17.67 14.81
CA GLU A 152 19.21 18.32 16.02
C GLU A 152 20.75 18.30 16.12
N LYS A 153 21.40 17.30 15.50
CA LYS A 153 22.86 17.12 15.54
C LYS A 153 23.61 17.85 14.44
N CYS A 154 22.99 17.99 13.26
CA CYS A 154 23.68 18.43 12.04
C CYS A 154 23.00 19.61 11.34
N ASN A 155 21.81 20.01 11.79
CA ASN A 155 20.97 21.07 11.25
C ASN A 155 20.53 20.91 9.76
N PHE A 156 20.79 19.75 9.16
CA PHE A 156 20.27 19.37 7.84
C PHE A 156 18.76 19.18 7.89
N ILE A 157 18.04 19.62 6.87
CA ILE A 157 16.62 19.31 6.70
C ILE A 157 16.47 17.79 6.58
N LEU A 158 15.49 17.23 7.27
CA LEU A 158 15.24 15.79 7.28
C LEU A 158 14.72 15.31 5.92
N ASN A 159 15.10 14.09 5.57
CA ASN A 159 14.55 13.35 4.44
C ASN A 159 13.40 12.49 4.95
N PRO A 160 12.16 12.62 4.44
CA PRO A 160 11.09 11.71 4.84
C PRO A 160 11.44 10.26 4.47
N ASP A 161 10.96 9.29 5.24
CA ASP A 161 11.14 7.86 4.94
C ASP A 161 10.08 7.33 3.96
N VAL A 162 9.51 8.22 3.14
CA VAL A 162 8.64 7.89 2.01
C VAL A 162 9.47 7.88 0.73
N VAL A 163 9.20 6.90 -0.14
CA VAL A 163 9.75 6.85 -1.49
C VAL A 163 9.12 7.96 -2.32
N LEU A 164 9.94 8.89 -2.81
CA LEU A 164 9.50 10.00 -3.66
C LEU A 164 9.55 9.62 -5.14
N TYR A 165 8.84 10.36 -5.99
CA TYR A 165 8.99 10.20 -7.43
C TYR A 165 10.44 10.42 -7.86
N GLY A 166 10.99 9.44 -8.58
CA GLY A 166 12.40 9.41 -8.98
C GLY A 166 13.31 8.63 -8.03
N ASP A 167 12.83 8.17 -6.88
CA ASP A 167 13.56 7.24 -6.02
C ASP A 167 13.45 5.80 -6.52
N THR A 168 14.43 4.97 -6.13
CA THR A 168 14.34 3.51 -6.27
C THR A 168 13.50 2.93 -5.14
N LEU A 169 12.77 1.85 -5.41
CA LEU A 169 12.04 1.09 -4.38
C LEU A 169 13.01 0.22 -3.55
N PRO A 170 13.28 0.54 -2.27
CA PRO A 170 14.30 -0.16 -1.49
C PRO A 170 13.96 -1.65 -1.26
N GLN A 171 12.67 -1.96 -1.13
CA GLN A 171 12.16 -3.31 -0.85
C GLN A 171 11.77 -4.10 -2.11
N TYR A 172 12.08 -3.59 -3.31
CA TYR A 172 11.66 -4.22 -4.56
C TYR A 172 12.15 -5.67 -4.69
N GLN A 173 13.41 -5.94 -4.37
CA GLN A 173 13.97 -7.29 -4.47
C GLN A 173 13.30 -8.27 -3.52
N ASN A 174 12.97 -7.83 -2.29
CA ASN A 174 12.26 -8.66 -1.31
C ASN A 174 10.82 -8.93 -1.76
N ALA A 175 10.15 -7.93 -2.33
CA ALA A 175 8.81 -8.08 -2.90
C ALA A 175 8.80 -9.07 -4.07
N VAL A 176 9.74 -8.93 -5.02
CA VAL A 176 9.88 -9.85 -6.15
C VAL A 176 10.19 -11.27 -5.67
N LYS A 177 11.13 -11.44 -4.73
CA LYS A 177 11.41 -12.75 -4.13
C LYS A 177 10.15 -13.39 -3.56
N ARG A 178 9.33 -12.62 -2.83
CA ARG A 178 8.08 -13.14 -2.25
C ARG A 178 7.07 -13.56 -3.32
N LEU A 179 6.98 -12.83 -4.43
CA LEU A 179 6.12 -13.18 -5.56
C LEU A 179 6.51 -14.55 -6.16
N TYR A 180 7.80 -14.83 -6.35
CA TYR A 180 8.26 -16.13 -6.88
C TYR A 180 7.97 -17.33 -5.97
N GLU A 181 7.61 -17.09 -4.72
CA GLU A 181 7.23 -18.14 -3.76
C GLU A 181 5.71 -18.24 -3.55
N THR A 182 4.90 -17.45 -4.25
CA THR A 182 3.48 -17.31 -3.96
C THR A 182 2.61 -18.38 -4.63
N ASP A 183 1.66 -18.95 -3.90
CA ASP A 183 0.61 -19.81 -4.45
C ASP A 183 -0.53 -18.96 -5.02
N VAL A 184 -0.85 -17.87 -4.31
CA VAL A 184 -1.93 -16.94 -4.64
C VAL A 184 -1.43 -15.51 -4.51
N LEU A 185 -1.71 -14.67 -5.50
CA LEU A 185 -1.58 -13.22 -5.40
C LEU A 185 -2.98 -12.60 -5.34
N ILE A 186 -3.26 -11.86 -4.27
CA ILE A 186 -4.45 -11.01 -4.14
C ILE A 186 -4.02 -9.56 -4.34
N VAL A 187 -4.69 -8.84 -5.23
CA VAL A 187 -4.46 -7.41 -5.46
C VAL A 187 -5.69 -6.65 -5.01
N MET A 188 -5.52 -5.71 -4.09
CA MET A 188 -6.64 -5.02 -3.43
C MET A 188 -6.45 -3.51 -3.49
N GLY A 189 -7.46 -2.79 -3.99
CA GLY A 189 -7.53 -1.34 -3.83
C GLY A 189 -6.39 -0.58 -4.51
N THR A 190 -6.04 -0.92 -5.74
CA THR A 190 -4.97 -0.22 -6.48
C THR A 190 -5.30 -0.08 -7.95
N SER A 191 -4.95 1.08 -8.53
CA SER A 191 -5.17 1.35 -9.94
C SER A 191 -4.17 0.64 -10.86
N LEU A 192 -3.09 0.04 -10.32
CA LEU A 192 -2.00 -0.61 -11.08
C LEU A 192 -1.43 0.25 -12.21
N LYS A 193 -1.24 1.55 -11.98
CA LYS A 193 -0.71 2.49 -12.98
C LYS A 193 0.74 2.90 -12.72
N VAL A 194 1.28 2.65 -11.52
CA VAL A 194 2.63 3.10 -11.12
C VAL A 194 3.60 1.94 -11.19
N GLN A 195 4.61 2.08 -12.03
CA GLN A 195 5.70 1.13 -12.13
C GLN A 195 6.72 1.32 -10.99
N PRO A 196 7.44 0.26 -10.58
CA PRO A 196 7.40 -1.10 -11.14
C PRO A 196 6.30 -2.00 -10.57
N VAL A 197 5.56 -1.57 -9.54
CA VAL A 197 4.60 -2.40 -8.81
C VAL A 197 3.42 -2.86 -9.69
N ALA A 198 3.02 -2.03 -10.65
CA ALA A 198 2.01 -2.37 -11.66
C ALA A 198 2.32 -3.62 -12.49
N SER A 199 3.58 -4.10 -12.52
CA SER A 199 3.99 -5.32 -13.21
C SER A 199 3.82 -6.61 -12.39
N PHE A 200 3.61 -6.51 -11.07
CA PHE A 200 3.56 -7.69 -10.17
C PHE A 200 2.49 -8.71 -10.55
N PRO A 201 1.27 -8.33 -10.97
CA PRO A 201 0.26 -9.31 -11.41
C PRO A 201 0.72 -10.12 -12.63
N GLN A 202 1.42 -9.49 -13.56
CA GLN A 202 1.96 -10.17 -14.74
C GLN A 202 3.04 -11.19 -14.35
N ILE A 203 3.95 -10.84 -13.43
CA ILE A 203 4.98 -11.74 -12.92
C ILE A 203 4.33 -12.95 -12.24
N ALA A 204 3.41 -12.72 -11.30
CA ALA A 204 2.72 -13.79 -10.57
C ALA A 204 1.96 -14.75 -11.51
N LYS A 205 1.22 -14.22 -12.49
CA LYS A 205 0.45 -15.05 -13.41
C LYS A 205 1.32 -15.80 -14.43
N ARG A 206 2.24 -15.10 -15.09
CA ARG A 206 2.93 -15.63 -16.28
C ARG A 206 4.24 -16.34 -15.96
N GLU A 207 4.96 -15.88 -14.96
CA GLU A 207 6.28 -16.43 -14.62
C GLU A 207 6.19 -17.45 -13.49
N VAL A 208 5.38 -17.15 -12.47
CA VAL A 208 5.21 -18.05 -11.30
C VAL A 208 4.10 -19.08 -11.54
N GLY A 209 3.04 -18.70 -12.26
CA GLY A 209 1.86 -19.54 -12.44
C GLY A 209 0.95 -19.57 -11.21
N ALA A 210 1.02 -18.53 -10.37
CA ALA A 210 0.17 -18.38 -9.19
C ALA A 210 -1.27 -18.03 -9.60
N THR A 211 -2.25 -18.42 -8.77
CA THR A 211 -3.62 -17.93 -8.94
C THR A 211 -3.69 -16.44 -8.59
N THR A 212 -4.32 -15.66 -9.47
CA THR A 212 -4.36 -14.19 -9.36
C THR A 212 -5.78 -13.69 -9.16
N ILE A 213 -5.97 -12.87 -8.11
CA ILE A 213 -7.27 -12.34 -7.70
C ILE A 213 -7.18 -10.81 -7.62
N LEU A 214 -8.09 -10.11 -8.29
CA LEU A 214 -8.25 -8.66 -8.19
C LEU A 214 -9.53 -8.32 -7.41
N VAL A 215 -9.40 -7.42 -6.44
CA VAL A 215 -10.51 -6.81 -5.70
C VAL A 215 -10.36 -5.30 -5.78
N ASN A 216 -11.18 -4.64 -6.59
CA ASN A 216 -11.07 -3.19 -6.78
C ASN A 216 -12.42 -2.60 -7.19
N GLU A 217 -12.77 -1.40 -6.73
CA GLU A 217 -14.05 -0.75 -7.10
C GLU A 217 -14.10 -0.34 -8.58
N GLU A 218 -12.95 0.07 -9.12
CA GLU A 218 -12.80 0.50 -10.51
C GLU A 218 -11.96 -0.49 -11.32
N LEU A 219 -12.14 -0.49 -12.64
CA LEU A 219 -11.28 -1.24 -13.54
C LEU A 219 -9.87 -0.63 -13.57
N THR A 220 -8.87 -1.51 -13.59
CA THR A 220 -7.45 -1.19 -13.66
C THR A 220 -6.93 -1.12 -15.09
N GLY A 221 -7.65 -1.74 -16.04
CA GLY A 221 -7.17 -1.96 -17.41
C GLY A 221 -6.15 -3.10 -17.51
N GLN A 222 -5.95 -3.85 -16.43
CA GLN A 222 -5.05 -5.00 -16.33
C GLN A 222 -5.79 -6.30 -15.95
N GLU A 223 -7.12 -6.35 -16.11
CA GLU A 223 -7.97 -7.50 -15.72
C GLU A 223 -7.51 -8.82 -16.37
N TYR A 224 -6.92 -8.76 -17.57
CA TYR A 224 -6.36 -9.92 -18.27
C TYR A 224 -5.23 -10.63 -17.51
N ASN A 225 -4.58 -9.95 -16.55
CA ASN A 225 -3.58 -10.52 -15.65
C ASN A 225 -4.19 -11.22 -14.42
N PHE A 226 -5.52 -11.37 -14.35
CA PHE A 226 -6.22 -11.98 -13.22
C PHE A 226 -7.05 -13.18 -13.64
N ASP A 227 -7.18 -14.16 -12.76
CA ASP A 227 -8.05 -15.33 -12.94
C ASP A 227 -9.43 -15.05 -12.35
N TYR A 228 -9.46 -14.26 -11.27
CA TYR A 228 -10.69 -13.80 -10.61
C TYR A 228 -10.68 -12.29 -10.47
N VAL A 229 -11.79 -11.63 -10.81
CA VAL A 229 -11.96 -10.18 -10.71
C VAL A 229 -13.25 -9.87 -9.97
N PHE A 230 -13.13 -9.17 -8.85
CA PHE A 230 -14.24 -8.69 -8.03
C PHE A 230 -14.28 -7.17 -8.09
N GLN A 231 -15.31 -6.64 -8.75
CA GLN A 231 -15.56 -5.21 -8.79
C GLN A 231 -16.39 -4.78 -7.57
N ASN A 232 -15.74 -4.75 -6.40
CA ASN A 232 -16.37 -4.52 -5.11
C ASN A 232 -15.50 -3.64 -4.22
N LYS A 233 -16.13 -3.08 -3.18
CA LYS A 233 -15.40 -2.61 -2.00
C LYS A 233 -14.72 -3.78 -1.31
N ILE A 234 -13.61 -3.51 -0.63
CA ILE A 234 -12.86 -4.55 0.05
C ILE A 234 -13.66 -5.14 1.21
N GLY A 235 -14.36 -4.30 1.98
CA GLY A 235 -15.28 -4.77 3.03
C GLY A 235 -16.35 -5.74 2.51
N GLU A 236 -16.97 -5.42 1.36
CA GLU A 236 -17.98 -6.26 0.71
C GLU A 236 -17.40 -7.60 0.24
N PHE A 237 -16.19 -7.58 -0.34
CA PHE A 237 -15.50 -8.81 -0.74
C PHE A 237 -15.24 -9.72 0.47
N VAL A 238 -14.77 -9.16 1.59
CA VAL A 238 -14.55 -9.93 2.83
C VAL A 238 -15.86 -10.50 3.38
N GLU A 239 -16.96 -9.75 3.31
CA GLU A 239 -18.30 -10.23 3.70
C GLU A 239 -18.77 -11.40 2.83
N GLY A 240 -18.54 -11.31 1.52
CA GLY A 240 -18.85 -12.37 0.56
C GLY A 240 -18.13 -13.68 0.86
N LEU A 241 -16.87 -13.60 1.33
CA LEU A 241 -16.11 -14.78 1.78
C LEU A 241 -16.57 -15.33 3.14
N SER A 242 -16.96 -14.45 4.07
CA SER A 242 -17.27 -14.82 5.46
C SER A 242 -18.66 -15.44 5.64
N SER A 243 -19.62 -15.05 4.80
CA SER A 243 -21.03 -15.48 4.89
C SER A 243 -21.29 -16.95 4.52
N ARG A 244 -20.23 -17.75 4.34
CA ARG A 244 -20.29 -19.12 3.81
C ARG A 244 -19.53 -20.15 4.65
N LYS A 245 -19.18 -19.82 5.90
CA LYS A 245 -18.86 -20.79 6.95
C LYS A 245 -20.14 -21.46 7.44
#